data_AF-A0A831SJF9-F1
#
_entry.id   AF-A0A831SJF9-F1
#
_cell.length_a   1.000
_cell.length_b   1.000
_cell.length_c   1.000
_cell.angle_alpha   90.00
_cell.angle_beta   90.00
_cell.angle_gamma   90.00
#
_symmetry.space_group_name_H-M   'P 1'
#
loop_
_entity.id
_entity.type
_entity.pdbx_description
1 polymer ?
#
loop_
_entity_poly.entity_id
_entity_poly.type
_entity_poly.pdbx_seq_one_letter_code
_entity_poly.pdbx_strand_id
1 'polypeptide(L)'
;MRLSDIGERALIEEIRKVIDRKHEFIGDDCAYLPIGEDYLLITTDMVRRKTHIPKVMKARDIGWFVAAVNLSDIAAMGGNPLGLLFSLGLPEDMDSSTV
;
A
#
# COMPACT_ATOMS: atom_id res chain seq x y z
N MET A 1 -16.26 -4.05 21.31
CA MET A 1 -16.26 -4.56 19.93
C MET A 1 -14.81 -4.66 19.48
N ARG A 2 -14.35 -5.81 18.98
CA ARG A 2 -12.98 -5.98 18.47
C ARG A 2 -12.97 -5.73 16.97
N LEU A 3 -11.82 -5.33 16.40
CA LEU A 3 -11.69 -5.13 14.95
C LEU A 3 -12.07 -6.38 14.13
N SER A 4 -11.77 -7.57 14.67
CA SER A 4 -12.16 -8.85 14.06
C SER A 4 -13.66 -9.04 13.93
N ASP A 5 -14.45 -8.39 14.80
CA ASP A 5 -15.91 -8.49 14.78
C ASP A 5 -16.52 -7.52 13.74
N ILE A 6 -15.77 -6.50 13.29
CA ILE A 6 -16.18 -5.48 12.31
C ILE A 6 -15.88 -5.94 10.88
N GLY A 7 -14.68 -6.48 10.69
CA GLY A 7 -14.14 -6.79 9.37
C GLY A 7 -13.59 -5.55 8.64
N GLU A 8 -12.75 -5.81 7.64
CA GLU A 8 -11.98 -4.79 6.92
C GLU A 8 -12.87 -3.79 6.18
N ARG A 9 -13.83 -4.27 5.38
CA ARG A 9 -14.69 -3.41 4.56
C ARG A 9 -15.49 -2.41 5.39
N ALA A 10 -16.09 -2.87 6.49
CA ALA A 10 -16.83 -1.98 7.37
C ALA A 10 -15.91 -0.99 8.09
N LEU A 11 -14.69 -1.39 8.45
CA LEU A 11 -13.70 -0.48 9.02
C LEU A 11 -13.26 0.61 8.02
N ILE A 12 -13.06 0.26 6.74
CA ILE A 12 -12.75 1.23 5.68
C ILE A 12 -13.86 2.28 5.57
N GLU A 13 -15.13 1.85 5.58
CA GLU A 13 -16.27 2.78 5.53
C GLU A 13 -16.35 3.71 6.75
N GLU A 14 -16.01 3.22 7.95
CA GLU A 14 -15.91 4.10 9.12
C GLU A 14 -14.77 5.12 9.01
N ILE A 15 -13.61 4.71 8.46
CA ILE A 15 -12.48 5.60 8.23
C ILE A 15 -12.86 6.68 7.20
N ARG A 16 -13.50 6.30 6.09
CA ARG A 16 -13.91 7.24 5.01
C ARG A 16 -14.78 8.38 5.54
N LYS A 17 -15.71 8.09 6.46
CA LYS A 17 -16.56 9.12 7.10
C LYS A 17 -15.77 10.22 7.81
N VAL A 18 -14.55 9.92 8.27
CA VAL A 18 -13.68 10.85 8.97
C VAL A 18 -12.81 11.65 8.00
N ILE A 19 -12.18 10.97 7.04
CA ILE A 19 -11.09 11.54 6.23
C ILE A 19 -11.55 12.09 4.88
N ASP A 20 -12.63 11.58 4.31
CA ASP A 20 -13.14 11.97 3.00
C ASP A 20 -14.65 12.15 3.06
N ARG A 21 -15.07 13.26 3.67
CA ARG A 21 -16.49 13.59 3.88
C ARG A 21 -17.29 13.70 2.58
N LYS A 22 -16.62 13.85 1.43
CA LYS A 22 -17.24 13.89 0.11
C LYS A 22 -17.07 12.58 -0.66
N HIS A 23 -16.29 11.63 -0.14
CA HIS A 23 -15.94 10.36 -0.79
C HIS A 23 -15.33 10.55 -2.19
N GLU A 24 -14.65 11.67 -2.43
CA GLU A 24 -14.15 12.06 -3.75
C GLU A 24 -12.75 11.55 -4.06
N PHE A 25 -11.95 11.15 -3.06
CA PHE A 25 -10.51 10.86 -3.25
C PHE A 25 -10.12 9.43 -2.84
N ILE A 26 -11.03 8.70 -2.21
CA ILE A 26 -10.80 7.36 -1.67
C ILE A 26 -11.91 6.43 -2.16
N GLY A 27 -11.57 5.29 -2.76
CA GLY A 27 -12.57 4.27 -3.09
C GLY A 27 -12.27 3.33 -4.26
N ASP A 28 -11.13 3.51 -4.94
CA ASP A 28 -10.64 2.62 -6.01
C ASP A 28 -9.29 2.00 -5.61
N ASP A 29 -8.55 1.42 -6.55
CA ASP A 29 -7.24 0.80 -6.31
C ASP A 29 -6.19 1.76 -5.71
N CYS A 30 -6.29 3.08 -5.98
CA CYS A 30 -5.49 4.09 -5.29
C CYS A 30 -6.23 5.41 -5.08
N ALA A 31 -5.66 6.31 -4.27
CA ALA A 31 -6.15 7.67 -4.15
C ALA A 31 -5.69 8.51 -5.36
N TYR A 32 -6.52 9.47 -5.77
CA TYR A 32 -6.16 10.47 -6.79
C TYR A 32 -6.34 11.89 -6.24
N LEU A 33 -5.39 12.76 -6.55
CA LEU A 33 -5.42 14.17 -6.17
C LEU A 33 -5.31 15.04 -7.43
N PRO A 34 -6.28 15.93 -7.70
CA PRO A 34 -6.17 16.86 -8.83
C PRO A 34 -4.98 17.81 -8.64
N ILE A 35 -4.11 17.92 -9.64
CA ILE A 35 -2.99 18.86 -9.69
C ILE A 35 -2.99 19.54 -11.07
N GLY A 36 -3.58 20.74 -11.13
CA GLY A 36 -3.75 21.45 -12.40
C GLY A 36 -4.71 20.70 -13.33
N GLU A 37 -4.22 20.33 -14.52
CA GLU A 37 -4.97 19.52 -15.50
C GLU A 37 -4.71 18.01 -15.36
N ASP A 38 -3.79 17.61 -14.47
CA ASP A 38 -3.39 16.23 -14.23
C ASP A 38 -3.91 15.72 -12.87
N TYR A 39 -3.67 14.42 -12.62
CA TYR A 39 -3.91 13.78 -11.33
C TYR A 39 -2.63 13.16 -10.79
N LEU A 40 -2.36 13.40 -9.51
CA LEU A 40 -1.36 12.65 -8.77
C LEU A 40 -2.02 11.42 -8.14
N LEU A 41 -1.55 10.25 -8.54
CA LEU A 41 -1.98 8.97 -7.98
C LEU A 41 -1.08 8.56 -6.82
N ILE A 42 -1.70 8.12 -5.73
CA ILE A 42 -0.99 7.75 -4.50
C ILE A 42 -1.59 6.45 -3.97
N THR A 43 -0.74 5.42 -3.86
CA THR A 43 -1.07 4.17 -3.16
C THR A 43 -0.03 3.90 -2.07
N THR A 44 -0.41 3.07 -1.11
CA THR A 44 0.53 2.48 -0.16
C THR A 44 0.01 1.13 0.28
N ASP A 45 0.90 0.14 0.27
CA ASP A 45 0.54 -1.22 0.58
C ASP A 45 1.48 -1.83 1.63
N MET A 46 0.90 -2.38 2.71
CA MET A 46 1.66 -2.86 3.86
C MET A 46 2.08 -4.33 3.69
N VAL A 47 3.37 -4.54 3.40
CA VAL A 47 3.93 -5.90 3.28
C VAL A 47 4.51 -6.41 4.61
N ARG A 48 3.80 -7.34 5.24
CA ARG A 48 4.28 -8.08 6.43
C ARG A 48 4.97 -9.41 6.11
N ARG A 49 6.12 -9.66 6.76
CA ARG A 49 6.91 -10.91 6.65
C ARG A 49 6.11 -12.18 6.91
N LYS A 50 5.28 -12.21 7.95
CA LYS A 50 4.51 -13.42 8.33
C LYS A 50 3.41 -13.78 7.32
N THR A 51 2.84 -12.78 6.65
CA THR A 51 1.63 -12.96 5.82
C THR A 51 1.97 -13.07 4.34
N HIS A 52 2.86 -12.22 3.82
CA HIS A 52 3.04 -12.06 2.37
C HIS A 52 4.36 -12.62 1.84
N ILE A 53 5.34 -12.87 2.72
CA ILE A 53 6.69 -13.26 2.29
C ILE A 53 6.94 -14.72 2.73
N PRO A 54 6.90 -15.69 1.81
CA PRO A 54 7.32 -17.07 2.07
C PRO A 54 8.77 -17.17 2.52
N LYS A 55 9.14 -18.22 3.27
CA LYS A 55 10.52 -18.42 3.75
C LYS A 55 11.54 -18.58 2.62
N VAL A 56 11.10 -19.02 1.45
CA VAL A 56 11.94 -19.32 0.28
C VAL A 56 12.30 -18.08 -0.55
N MET A 57 11.60 -16.96 -0.39
CA MET A 57 11.91 -15.73 -1.14
C MET A 57 13.24 -15.13 -0.68
N LYS A 58 14.08 -14.75 -1.65
CA LYS A 58 15.33 -14.01 -1.41
C LYS A 58 15.04 -12.51 -1.32
N ALA A 59 15.99 -11.73 -0.80
CA ALA A 59 15.86 -10.27 -0.67
C ALA A 59 15.43 -9.58 -1.98
N ARG A 60 15.99 -10.00 -3.12
CA ARG A 60 15.60 -9.50 -4.45
C ARG A 60 14.14 -9.80 -4.80
N ASP A 61 13.66 -11.01 -4.50
CA ASP A 61 12.27 -11.40 -4.77
C ASP A 61 11.31 -10.60 -3.89
N ILE A 62 11.71 -10.34 -2.65
CA ILE A 62 10.97 -9.49 -1.71
C ILE A 62 10.91 -8.06 -2.24
N GLY A 63 12.05 -7.47 -2.60
CA GLY A 63 12.11 -6.10 -3.12
C GLY A 63 11.28 -5.93 -4.39
N TRP A 64 11.34 -6.90 -5.30
CA TRP A 64 10.44 -6.93 -6.46
C TRP A 64 8.99 -7.01 -5.99
N PHE A 65 8.60 -8.01 -5.20
CA PHE A 65 7.22 -8.15 -4.74
C PHE A 65 6.65 -6.88 -4.08
N VAL A 66 7.40 -6.23 -3.17
CA VAL A 66 6.95 -4.99 -2.48
C VAL A 66 6.76 -3.84 -3.45
N ALA A 67 7.62 -3.70 -4.48
CA ALA A 67 7.41 -2.73 -5.54
C ALA A 67 6.20 -3.12 -6.43
N ALA A 68 6.04 -4.40 -6.75
CA ALA A 68 5.01 -4.93 -7.65
C ALA A 68 3.60 -4.55 -7.20
N VAL A 69 3.29 -4.80 -5.93
CA VAL A 69 1.95 -4.61 -5.38
C VAL A 69 1.53 -3.14 -5.43
N ASN A 70 2.43 -2.22 -5.06
CA ASN A 70 2.14 -0.78 -5.16
C ASN A 70 2.08 -0.30 -6.63
N LEU A 71 2.96 -0.81 -7.49
CA LEU A 71 2.94 -0.45 -8.91
C LEU A 71 1.71 -0.99 -9.64
N SER A 72 1.13 -2.10 -9.20
CA SER A 72 -0.08 -2.65 -9.83
C SER A 72 -1.28 -1.75 -9.62
N ASP A 73 -1.45 -1.13 -8.45
CA ASP A 73 -2.57 -0.21 -8.19
C ASP A 73 -2.48 1.03 -9.10
N ILE A 74 -1.27 1.60 -9.23
CA ILE A 74 -1.04 2.74 -10.12
C ILE A 74 -1.35 2.36 -11.57
N ALA A 75 -0.93 1.17 -12.01
CA ALA A 75 -1.20 0.68 -13.35
C ALA A 75 -2.70 0.40 -13.58
N ALA A 76 -3.41 -0.12 -12.58
CA ALA A 76 -4.86 -0.37 -12.64
C ALA A 76 -5.65 0.93 -12.84
N MET A 77 -5.18 2.02 -12.25
CA MET A 77 -5.74 3.37 -12.40
C MET A 77 -5.26 4.11 -13.67
N GLY A 78 -4.51 3.43 -14.55
CA GLY A 78 -3.99 4.00 -15.80
C GLY A 78 -2.86 5.01 -15.63
N GLY A 79 -2.23 5.05 -14.45
CA GLY A 79 -1.16 5.97 -14.13
C GLY A 79 0.21 5.56 -14.66
N ASN A 80 1.08 6.55 -14.85
CA ASN A 80 2.51 6.34 -15.10
C ASN A 80 3.29 6.52 -13.79
N PRO A 81 4.01 5.50 -13.30
CA PRO A 81 4.74 5.60 -12.04
C PRO A 81 5.82 6.69 -12.06
N LEU A 82 5.80 7.56 -11.05
CA LEU A 82 6.81 8.62 -10.87
C LEU A 82 7.95 8.21 -9.94
N GLY A 83 7.68 7.31 -9.00
CA GLY A 83 8.63 6.86 -8.00
C GLY A 83 7.97 5.95 -6.96
N LEU A 84 8.77 5.45 -6.03
CA LEU A 84 8.34 4.61 -4.93
C LEU A 84 8.85 5.19 -3.61
N LEU A 85 8.01 5.09 -2.58
CA LEU A 85 8.38 5.42 -1.20
C LEU A 85 8.20 4.16 -0.35
N PHE A 86 9.21 3.84 0.46
CA PHE A 86 9.16 2.71 1.38
C PHE A 86 9.29 3.17 2.82
N SER A 87 8.48 2.57 3.69
CA SER A 87 8.63 2.62 5.15
C SER A 87 8.91 1.20 5.65
N LEU A 88 10.08 1.00 6.25
CA LEU A 88 10.56 -0.33 6.63
C LEU A 88 10.69 -0.42 8.15
N GLY A 89 10.10 -1.47 8.72
CA GLY A 89 10.39 -1.92 10.09
C GLY A 89 11.25 -3.18 10.03
N LEU A 90 12.50 -3.07 10.46
CA LEU A 90 13.46 -4.18 10.45
C LEU A 90 13.76 -4.65 11.88
N PRO A 91 13.96 -5.96 12.12
CA PRO A 91 14.49 -6.48 13.37
C PRO A 91 15.89 -5.92 13.65
N GLU A 92 16.21 -5.69 14.92
CA GLU A 92 17.53 -5.20 15.34
C GLU A 92 18.65 -6.22 15.06
N ASP A 93 18.33 -7.51 15.08
CA ASP A 93 19.26 -8.62 14.86
C ASP A 93 19.37 -9.05 13.38
N MET A 94 18.82 -8.26 12.45
CA MET A 94 18.90 -8.55 11.02
C MET A 94 20.33 -8.37 10.49
N ASP A 95 20.82 -9.39 9.77
CA ASP A 95 22.13 -9.33 9.11
C ASP A 95 22.13 -8.26 8.00
N SER A 96 23.13 -7.38 8.02
CA SER A 96 23.27 -6.27 7.06
C SER A 96 23.48 -6.74 5.62
N SER A 97 23.91 -7.98 5.40
CA SER A 97 24.01 -8.59 4.06
C SER A 97 22.66 -9.00 3.47
N THR A 98 21.58 -8.93 4.26
CA THR A 98 20.20 -9.25 3.85
C THR A 98 19.39 -8.01 3.45
N VAL A 99 19.91 -6.80 3.71
CA VAL A 99 19.31 -5.51 3.33
C VAL A 99 19.60 -5.18 1.87
#